data_AF-A0A2A2MAR8-F1
#
_entry.id   AF-A0A2A2MAR8-F1
#
_cell.length_a   1.000
_cell.length_b   1.000
_cell.length_c   1.000
_cell.angle_alpha   90.00
_cell.angle_beta   90.00
_cell.angle_gamma   90.00
#
_symmetry.space_group_name_H-M   'P 1'
#
loop_
_entity.id
_entity.type
_entity.pdbx_description
1 polymer ?
#
loop_
_entity_poly.entity_id
_entity_poly.type
_entity_poly.pdbx_seq_one_letter_code
_entity_poly.pdbx_strand_id
1 'polypeptide(L)'
;MVNDIENLIRLPKKEEDKFAEFIRNYRRKLISSPKDTAEKATEHNSDFILGLINNGNITKAIVELRELAYDEFLKEESIFNSYVLKEIGKNFDAPKARLDELCLFLSETDTLNPLMLKDNIIDLFGSYSGYISPYIYQLCLSNTQSRRSRAGKTFEGIIYFLYEHFNYPYASQASIGKKTFSDLGLGKVVDSILPSIDAFNQRRDKTIVGTMKTTLRERWQEVVEEVARSNLPNIHLLTVDESIAASKAEQMAKHNIVLVVRNDVKNRDEMKDRRSIIDFETYFLNELPETLKFWS
;
A
#
# COMPACT_ATOMS: atom_id res chain seq x y z
N MET A 1 20.90 -37.14 -24.80
CA MET A 1 20.35 -37.63 -23.53
C MET A 1 19.85 -36.41 -22.79
N VAL A 2 18.53 -36.29 -22.61
CA VAL A 2 17.94 -35.26 -21.75
C VAL A 2 18.41 -35.62 -20.35
N ASN A 3 19.40 -34.89 -19.81
CA ASN A 3 19.65 -34.94 -18.38
C ASN A 3 18.34 -34.49 -17.74
N ASP A 4 17.69 -35.38 -17.00
CA ASP A 4 16.62 -35.02 -16.07
C ASP A 4 17.24 -34.07 -15.04
N ILE A 5 17.30 -32.80 -15.40
CA ILE A 5 17.63 -31.72 -14.49
C ILE A 5 16.46 -31.68 -13.53
N GLU A 6 16.66 -32.20 -12.31
CA GLU A 6 15.70 -32.02 -11.24
C GLU A 6 15.52 -30.52 -11.03
N ASN A 7 14.47 -29.97 -11.65
CA ASN A 7 14.07 -28.60 -11.45
C ASN A 7 13.81 -28.42 -9.97
N LEU A 8 14.37 -27.36 -9.39
CA LEU A 8 14.09 -27.03 -8.01
C LEU A 8 12.59 -26.74 -7.89
N ILE A 9 11.81 -27.68 -7.33
CA ILE A 9 10.34 -27.52 -7.22
C ILE A 9 10.02 -26.51 -6.12
N ARG A 10 10.82 -26.51 -5.04
CA ARG A 10 10.71 -25.58 -3.90
C ARG A 10 12.10 -25.31 -3.30
N LEU A 11 12.26 -24.12 -2.71
CA LEU A 11 13.46 -23.81 -1.93
C LEU A 11 13.46 -24.63 -0.63
N PRO A 12 14.60 -25.28 -0.28
CA PRO A 12 14.80 -25.78 1.07
C PRO A 12 14.65 -24.64 2.09
N LYS A 13 14.12 -24.94 3.28
CA LYS A 13 13.76 -23.89 4.26
C LYS A 13 14.91 -22.94 4.59
N LYS A 14 16.12 -23.48 4.77
CA LYS A 14 17.33 -22.70 5.04
C LYS A 14 17.65 -21.71 3.90
N GLU A 15 17.47 -22.13 2.66
CA GLU A 15 17.72 -21.30 1.47
C GLU A 15 16.62 -20.25 1.29
N GLU A 16 15.36 -20.63 1.54
CA GLU A 16 14.22 -19.71 1.57
C GLU A 16 14.44 -18.57 2.58
N ASP A 17 14.85 -18.89 3.81
CA ASP A 17 15.09 -17.91 4.86
C ASP A 17 16.28 -16.98 4.51
N LYS A 18 17.37 -17.54 3.97
CA LYS A 18 18.52 -16.77 3.47
C LYS A 18 18.09 -15.80 2.36
N PHE A 19 17.27 -16.26 1.42
CA PHE A 19 16.78 -15.42 0.32
C PHE A 19 15.79 -14.36 0.79
N ALA A 20 14.90 -14.68 1.74
CA ALA A 20 13.99 -13.73 2.35
C ALA A 20 14.75 -12.61 3.08
N GLU A 21 15.82 -12.94 3.80
CA GLU A 21 16.69 -11.95 4.42
C GLU A 21 17.42 -11.08 3.38
N PHE A 22 17.94 -11.70 2.32
CA PHE A 22 18.56 -10.99 1.20
C PHE A 22 17.60 -9.97 0.59
N ILE A 23 16.38 -10.39 0.23
CA ILE A 23 15.30 -9.51 -0.27
C ILE A 23 15.05 -8.35 0.70
N ARG A 24 14.88 -8.63 1.99
CA ARG A 24 14.59 -7.62 3.01
C ARG A 24 15.72 -6.60 3.14
N ASN A 25 16.96 -7.03 3.04
CA ASN A 25 18.14 -6.16 3.18
C ASN A 25 18.27 -5.22 1.98
N TYR A 26 18.09 -5.72 0.76
CA TYR A 26 18.21 -4.89 -0.44
C TYR A 26 16.98 -4.03 -0.71
N ARG A 27 15.78 -4.47 -0.30
CA ARG A 27 14.57 -3.65 -0.37
C ARG A 27 14.74 -2.36 0.43
N ARG A 28 15.30 -2.46 1.66
CA ARG A 28 15.60 -1.31 2.51
C ARG A 28 16.63 -0.34 1.90
N LYS A 29 17.49 -0.81 1.00
CA LYS A 29 18.54 0.00 0.35
C LYS A 29 18.08 0.63 -0.95
N LEU A 30 17.20 -0.04 -1.68
CA LEU A 30 16.86 0.29 -3.07
C LEU A 30 15.44 0.83 -3.25
N ILE A 31 14.56 0.67 -2.25
CA ILE A 31 13.21 1.19 -2.28
C ILE A 31 13.04 2.16 -1.12
N SER A 32 12.64 3.39 -1.43
CA SER A 32 12.37 4.46 -0.47
C SER A 32 11.18 4.11 0.43
N SER A 33 10.95 4.86 1.52
CA SER A 33 9.75 4.62 2.34
C SER A 33 8.47 5.05 1.58
N PRO A 34 7.27 4.57 1.96
CA PRO A 34 6.02 5.03 1.34
C PRO A 34 5.82 6.54 1.44
N LYS A 35 6.31 7.13 2.53
CA LYS A 35 6.28 8.58 2.76
C LYS A 35 7.16 9.29 1.72
N ASP A 36 8.43 8.91 1.62
CA ASP A 36 9.37 9.58 0.70
C ASP A 36 8.92 9.42 -0.76
N THR A 37 8.37 8.26 -1.15
CA THR A 37 7.84 8.08 -2.50
C THR A 37 6.63 8.98 -2.77
N ALA A 38 5.73 9.14 -1.80
CA ALA A 38 4.57 10.03 -1.92
C ALA A 38 4.98 11.51 -1.93
N GLU A 39 5.99 11.89 -1.15
CA GLU A 39 6.58 13.25 -1.18
C GLU A 39 7.17 13.55 -2.55
N LYS A 40 8.04 12.67 -3.09
CA LYS A 40 8.57 12.81 -4.46
C LYS A 40 7.47 12.97 -5.51
N ALA A 41 6.42 12.14 -5.43
CA ALA A 41 5.31 12.20 -6.38
C ALA A 41 4.53 13.52 -6.27
N THR A 42 4.31 14.02 -5.05
CA THR A 42 3.67 15.31 -4.80
C THR A 42 4.51 16.46 -5.31
N GLU A 43 5.82 16.46 -5.03
CA GLU A 43 6.76 17.51 -5.46
C GLU A 43 6.85 17.61 -6.98
N HIS A 44 6.97 16.48 -7.68
CA HIS A 44 7.03 16.47 -9.15
C HIS A 44 5.73 16.92 -9.82
N ASN A 45 4.60 16.87 -9.12
CA ASN A 45 3.27 17.13 -9.67
C ASN A 45 2.51 18.21 -8.87
N SER A 46 3.24 19.08 -8.17
CA SER A 46 2.69 20.00 -7.17
C SER A 46 1.60 20.89 -7.76
N ASP A 47 1.85 21.52 -8.90
CA ASP A 47 0.92 22.46 -9.52
C ASP A 47 -0.38 21.79 -9.92
N PHE A 48 -0.31 20.58 -10.46
CA PHE A 48 -1.48 19.78 -10.83
C PHE A 48 -2.30 19.38 -9.60
N ILE A 49 -1.64 18.81 -8.58
CA ILE A 49 -2.31 18.32 -7.38
C ILE A 49 -2.90 19.46 -6.56
N LEU A 50 -2.14 20.52 -6.30
CA LEU A 50 -2.63 21.70 -5.58
C LEU A 50 -3.74 22.39 -6.39
N GLY A 51 -3.65 22.41 -7.71
CA GLY A 51 -4.74 22.86 -8.58
C GLY A 51 -6.04 22.07 -8.38
N LEU A 52 -5.98 20.75 -8.22
CA LEU A 52 -7.16 19.94 -7.91
C LEU A 52 -7.73 20.27 -6.53
N ILE A 53 -6.87 20.35 -5.51
CA ILE A 53 -7.27 20.60 -4.12
C ILE A 53 -7.91 21.98 -3.96
N ASN A 54 -7.28 23.03 -4.52
CA ASN A 54 -7.78 24.40 -4.46
C ASN A 54 -9.12 24.59 -5.19
N ASN A 55 -9.39 23.78 -6.21
CA ASN A 55 -10.67 23.75 -6.91
C ASN A 55 -11.71 22.86 -6.22
N GLY A 56 -11.41 22.32 -5.03
CA GLY A 56 -12.31 21.46 -4.26
C GLY A 56 -12.46 20.04 -4.79
N ASN A 57 -11.62 19.59 -5.74
CA ASN A 57 -11.68 18.25 -6.34
C ASN A 57 -10.89 17.24 -5.50
N ILE A 58 -11.30 17.05 -4.23
CA ILE A 58 -10.54 16.28 -3.24
C ILE A 58 -10.44 14.79 -3.60
N THR A 59 -11.54 14.17 -4.02
CA THR A 59 -11.55 12.77 -4.46
C THR A 59 -10.54 12.57 -5.59
N LYS A 60 -10.53 13.47 -6.59
CA LYS A 60 -9.62 13.38 -7.72
C LYS A 60 -8.17 13.57 -7.27
N ALA A 61 -7.88 14.55 -6.42
CA ALA A 61 -6.53 14.75 -5.87
C ALA A 61 -6.00 13.49 -5.15
N ILE A 62 -6.84 12.83 -4.34
CA ILE A 62 -6.48 11.59 -3.65
C ILE A 62 -6.17 10.47 -4.64
N VAL A 63 -7.01 10.28 -5.66
CA VAL A 63 -6.81 9.22 -6.67
C VAL A 63 -5.52 9.46 -7.46
N GLU A 64 -5.32 10.68 -7.97
CA GLU A 64 -4.13 11.03 -8.76
C GLU A 64 -2.84 10.89 -7.93
N LEU A 65 -2.82 11.39 -6.68
CA LEU A 65 -1.66 11.22 -5.80
C LEU A 65 -1.32 9.74 -5.55
N ARG A 66 -2.32 8.87 -5.42
CA ARG A 66 -2.09 7.43 -5.23
C ARG A 66 -1.44 6.80 -6.44
N GLU A 67 -1.92 7.11 -7.64
CA GLU A 67 -1.36 6.58 -8.89
C GLU A 67 0.06 7.11 -9.11
N LEU A 68 0.28 8.42 -8.97
CA LEU A 68 1.60 9.04 -9.10
C LEU A 68 2.63 8.47 -8.10
N ALA A 69 2.23 8.30 -6.84
CA ALA A 69 3.08 7.68 -5.82
C ALA A 69 3.37 6.20 -6.12
N TYR A 70 2.41 5.48 -6.72
CA TYR A 70 2.62 4.11 -7.14
C TYR A 70 3.59 4.02 -8.32
N ASP A 71 3.49 4.93 -9.29
CA ASP A 71 4.41 5.00 -10.43
C ASP A 71 5.85 5.28 -9.99
N GLU A 72 6.07 6.22 -9.07
CA GLU A 72 7.39 6.45 -8.50
C GLU A 72 7.93 5.21 -7.77
N PHE A 73 7.07 4.49 -7.05
CA PHE A 73 7.45 3.22 -6.43
C PHE A 73 7.79 2.13 -7.47
N LEU A 74 7.04 2.03 -8.58
CA LEU A 74 7.30 1.02 -9.60
C LEU A 74 8.65 1.20 -10.29
N LYS A 75 9.12 2.46 -10.45
CA LYS A 75 10.47 2.75 -10.93
C LYS A 75 11.53 2.14 -10.01
N GLU A 76 11.40 2.35 -8.69
CA GLU A 76 12.31 1.80 -7.68
C GLU A 76 12.20 0.27 -7.59
N GLU A 77 10.99 -0.29 -7.64
CA GLU A 77 10.76 -1.73 -7.59
C GLU A 77 11.34 -2.45 -8.82
N SER A 78 11.30 -1.83 -10.00
CA SER A 78 11.92 -2.35 -11.22
C SER A 78 13.44 -2.48 -11.09
N ILE A 79 14.10 -1.44 -10.56
CA ILE A 79 15.54 -1.45 -10.26
C ILE A 79 15.86 -2.52 -9.21
N PHE A 80 15.08 -2.58 -8.14
CA PHE A 80 15.22 -3.58 -7.09
C PHE A 80 15.09 -5.01 -7.62
N ASN A 81 14.07 -5.31 -8.43
CA ASN A 81 13.85 -6.64 -9.00
C ASN A 81 14.99 -7.05 -9.92
N SER A 82 15.43 -6.14 -10.79
CA SER A 82 16.57 -6.37 -11.68
C SER A 82 17.84 -6.67 -10.89
N TYR A 83 18.08 -5.95 -9.78
CA TYR A 83 19.19 -6.19 -8.88
C TYR A 83 19.10 -7.57 -8.22
N VAL A 84 17.96 -7.93 -7.63
CA VAL A 84 17.80 -9.23 -6.95
C VAL A 84 17.99 -10.37 -7.94
N LEU A 85 17.37 -10.33 -9.11
CA LEU A 85 17.47 -11.39 -10.12
C LEU A 85 18.92 -11.58 -10.61
N LYS A 86 19.65 -10.49 -10.80
CA LYS A 86 21.09 -10.52 -11.14
C LYS A 86 21.93 -11.18 -10.04
N GLU A 87 21.61 -10.90 -8.78
CA GLU A 87 22.42 -11.35 -7.65
C GLU A 87 22.12 -12.79 -7.20
N ILE A 88 20.98 -13.36 -7.60
CA ILE A 88 20.66 -14.79 -7.36
C ILE A 88 21.77 -15.69 -7.91
N GLY A 89 22.18 -15.48 -9.17
CA GLY A 89 23.22 -16.29 -9.83
C GLY A 89 24.64 -16.11 -9.25
N LYS A 90 24.83 -15.17 -8.32
CA LYS A 90 26.14 -14.90 -7.70
C LYS A 90 26.22 -15.34 -6.25
N ASN A 91 25.12 -15.23 -5.50
CA ASN A 91 25.12 -15.33 -4.04
C ASN A 91 24.46 -16.62 -3.50
N PHE A 92 23.87 -17.43 -4.39
CA PHE A 92 23.16 -18.66 -4.04
C PHE A 92 23.80 -19.82 -4.80
N ASP A 93 24.19 -20.87 -4.08
CA ASP A 93 25.09 -21.91 -4.60
C ASP A 93 24.44 -22.71 -5.72
N ALA A 94 23.17 -23.10 -5.55
CA ALA A 94 22.44 -23.86 -6.56
C ALA A 94 22.24 -23.06 -7.87
N PRO A 95 21.69 -21.83 -7.82
CA PRO A 95 21.62 -20.97 -9.01
C PRO A 95 22.98 -20.70 -9.66
N LYS A 96 24.02 -20.45 -8.87
CA LYS A 96 25.37 -20.24 -9.39
C LYS A 96 25.89 -21.48 -10.14
N ALA A 97 25.80 -22.65 -9.54
CA ALA A 97 26.24 -23.90 -10.17
C ALA A 97 25.48 -24.18 -11.48
N ARG A 98 24.16 -23.91 -11.50
CA ARG A 98 23.36 -24.05 -12.72
C ARG A 98 23.78 -23.05 -13.80
N LEU A 99 24.10 -21.82 -13.42
CA LEU A 99 24.59 -20.81 -14.36
C LEU A 99 25.94 -21.23 -14.95
N ASP A 100 26.85 -21.74 -14.13
CA ASP A 100 28.17 -22.22 -14.56
C ASP A 100 28.04 -23.37 -15.59
N GLU A 101 27.13 -24.33 -15.36
CA GLU A 101 26.83 -25.42 -16.31
C GLU A 101 26.31 -24.90 -17.65
N LEU A 102 25.38 -23.95 -17.63
CA LEU A 102 24.81 -23.35 -18.84
C LEU A 102 25.84 -22.50 -19.60
N CYS A 103 26.75 -21.82 -18.90
CA CYS A 103 27.85 -21.09 -19.51
C CYS A 103 28.84 -22.01 -20.24
N LEU A 104 29.15 -23.18 -19.66
CA LEU A 104 29.96 -24.20 -20.30
C LEU A 104 29.32 -24.68 -21.61
N PHE A 105 28.03 -25.03 -21.57
CA PHE A 105 27.26 -25.42 -22.76
C PHE A 105 27.31 -24.34 -23.86
N LEU A 106 27.10 -23.07 -23.50
CA LEU A 106 27.16 -21.97 -24.45
C LEU A 106 28.56 -21.81 -25.07
N SER A 107 29.62 -22.02 -24.29
CA SER A 107 31.01 -21.89 -24.76
C SER A 107 31.42 -22.94 -25.79
N GLU A 108 30.72 -24.08 -25.81
CA GLU A 108 30.94 -25.18 -26.76
C GLU A 108 30.10 -25.03 -28.04
N THR A 109 29.21 -24.04 -28.08
CA THR A 109 28.28 -23.86 -29.20
C THR A 109 28.82 -22.89 -30.25
N ASP A 110 28.48 -23.12 -31.53
CA ASP A 110 28.85 -22.19 -32.61
C ASP A 110 28.14 -20.84 -32.44
N THR A 111 28.90 -19.83 -32.03
CA THR A 111 28.42 -18.46 -31.83
C THR A 111 28.51 -17.60 -33.09
N LEU A 112 29.06 -18.11 -34.20
CA LEU A 112 29.26 -17.33 -35.44
C LEU A 112 27.98 -17.27 -36.29
N ASN A 113 27.04 -18.19 -36.09
CA ASN A 113 25.73 -18.16 -36.72
C ASN A 113 24.72 -17.41 -35.83
N PRO A 114 24.25 -16.20 -36.21
CA PRO A 114 23.35 -15.41 -35.38
C PRO A 114 22.01 -16.08 -35.08
N LEU A 115 21.51 -16.94 -35.99
CA LEU A 115 20.25 -17.66 -35.78
C LEU A 115 20.44 -18.74 -34.70
N MET A 116 21.49 -19.56 -34.83
CA MET A 116 21.80 -20.57 -33.83
C MET A 116 22.14 -19.93 -32.48
N LEU A 117 22.94 -18.86 -32.45
CA LEU A 117 23.25 -18.12 -31.22
C LEU A 117 21.97 -17.64 -30.53
N LYS A 118 21.01 -17.09 -31.27
CA LYS A 118 19.74 -16.65 -30.73
C LYS A 118 18.96 -17.80 -30.10
N ASP A 119 18.84 -18.93 -30.80
CA ASP A 119 18.12 -20.10 -30.29
C ASP A 119 18.77 -20.66 -29.01
N ASN A 120 20.09 -20.75 -28.97
CA ASN A 120 20.82 -21.18 -27.78
C ASN A 120 20.66 -20.22 -26.60
N ILE A 121 20.63 -18.91 -26.87
CA ILE A 121 20.36 -17.90 -25.85
C ILE A 121 18.94 -18.08 -25.28
N ILE A 122 17.95 -18.33 -26.14
CA ILE A 122 16.56 -18.59 -25.71
C ILE A 122 16.51 -19.82 -24.81
N ASP A 123 17.14 -20.92 -25.21
CA ASP A 123 17.17 -22.17 -24.44
C ASP A 123 17.90 -22.01 -23.11
N LEU A 124 19.00 -21.27 -23.09
CA LEU A 124 19.76 -20.97 -21.88
C LEU A 124 18.94 -20.14 -20.89
N PHE A 125 18.31 -19.06 -21.35
CA PHE A 125 17.46 -18.23 -20.49
C PHE A 125 16.23 -19.00 -20.00
N GLY A 126 15.59 -19.80 -20.86
CA GLY A 126 14.48 -20.66 -20.49
C GLY A 126 14.87 -21.68 -19.41
N SER A 127 15.98 -22.37 -19.62
CA SER A 127 16.52 -23.36 -18.68
C SER A 127 16.89 -22.74 -17.34
N TYR A 128 17.58 -21.59 -17.35
CA TYR A 128 17.98 -20.92 -16.13
C TYR A 128 16.77 -20.37 -15.37
N SER A 129 15.86 -19.67 -16.06
CA SER A 129 14.65 -19.10 -15.46
C SER A 129 13.72 -20.16 -14.89
N GLY A 130 13.58 -21.30 -15.57
CA GLY A 130 12.87 -22.47 -15.05
C GLY A 130 13.48 -22.98 -13.75
N TYR A 131 14.81 -23.12 -13.71
CA TYR A 131 15.54 -23.58 -12.53
C TYR A 131 15.39 -22.63 -11.33
N ILE A 132 15.50 -21.31 -11.55
CA ILE A 132 15.36 -20.31 -10.48
C ILE A 132 13.90 -19.90 -10.20
N SER A 133 12.91 -20.54 -10.83
CA SER A 133 11.51 -20.16 -10.70
C SER A 133 11.00 -20.10 -9.24
N PRO A 134 11.46 -20.94 -8.27
CA PRO A 134 11.09 -20.78 -6.87
C PRO A 134 11.59 -19.48 -6.24
N TYR A 135 12.76 -18.98 -6.65
CA TYR A 135 13.27 -17.68 -6.20
C TYR A 135 12.41 -16.55 -6.78
N ILE A 136 12.08 -16.63 -8.07
CA ILE A 136 11.20 -15.65 -8.72
C ILE A 136 9.84 -15.61 -7.99
N TYR A 137 9.28 -16.77 -7.67
CA TYR A 137 8.03 -16.86 -6.92
C TYR A 137 8.11 -16.16 -5.56
N GLN A 138 9.16 -16.43 -4.77
CA GLN A 138 9.36 -15.79 -3.46
C GLN A 138 9.55 -14.27 -3.58
N LEU A 139 10.27 -13.80 -4.59
CA LEU A 139 10.41 -12.36 -4.88
C LEU A 139 9.05 -11.73 -5.20
N CYS A 140 8.26 -12.35 -6.08
CA CYS A 140 6.93 -11.90 -6.45
C CYS A 140 5.96 -11.87 -5.26
N LEU A 141 6.02 -12.88 -4.38
CA LEU A 141 5.25 -12.93 -3.15
C LEU A 141 5.64 -11.78 -2.21
N SER A 142 6.95 -11.59 -2.00
CA SER A 142 7.48 -10.49 -1.18
C SER A 142 7.07 -9.11 -1.73
N ASN A 143 7.16 -8.90 -3.05
CA ASN A 143 6.72 -7.69 -3.72
C ASN A 143 5.21 -7.45 -3.52
N THR A 144 4.39 -8.48 -3.69
CA THR A 144 2.95 -8.40 -3.46
C THR A 144 2.61 -7.94 -2.03
N GLN A 145 3.28 -8.51 -1.02
CA GLN A 145 3.05 -8.11 0.37
C GLN A 145 3.56 -6.69 0.65
N SER A 146 4.71 -6.32 0.08
CA SER A 146 5.22 -4.96 0.12
C SER A 146 4.20 -3.97 -0.47
N ARG A 147 3.73 -4.20 -1.70
CA ARG A 147 2.74 -3.35 -2.38
C ARG A 147 1.47 -3.18 -1.55
N ARG A 148 0.93 -4.25 -0.94
CA ARG A 148 -0.25 -4.18 -0.05
C ARG A 148 0.00 -3.27 1.15
N SER A 149 1.13 -3.45 1.83
CA SER A 149 1.49 -2.61 2.99
C SER A 149 1.71 -1.16 2.59
N ARG A 150 2.38 -0.92 1.46
CA ARG A 150 2.68 0.43 0.95
C ARG A 150 1.41 1.15 0.54
N ALA A 151 0.49 0.50 -0.18
CA ALA A 151 -0.77 1.11 -0.60
C ALA A 151 -1.59 1.65 0.59
N GLY A 152 -1.62 0.93 1.72
CA GLY A 152 -2.22 1.42 2.96
C GLY A 152 -1.51 2.68 3.49
N LYS A 153 -0.19 2.61 3.66
CA LYS A 153 0.61 3.72 4.20
C LYS A 153 0.65 4.96 3.31
N THR A 154 0.64 4.78 1.99
CA THR A 154 0.53 5.88 1.03
C THR A 154 -0.84 6.54 1.14
N PHE A 155 -1.92 5.77 1.27
CA PHE A 155 -3.25 6.34 1.46
C PHE A 155 -3.36 7.11 2.79
N GLU A 156 -2.85 6.56 3.89
CA GLU A 156 -2.76 7.27 5.18
C GLU A 156 -1.98 8.59 5.04
N GLY A 157 -0.80 8.54 4.41
CA GLY A 157 0.05 9.70 4.19
C GLY A 157 -0.63 10.80 3.36
N ILE A 158 -1.40 10.42 2.33
CA ILE A 158 -2.16 11.38 1.51
C ILE A 158 -3.23 12.09 2.34
N ILE A 159 -3.94 11.36 3.21
CA ILE A 159 -4.93 11.98 4.10
C ILE A 159 -4.27 12.95 5.08
N TYR A 160 -3.11 12.59 5.65
CA TYR A 160 -2.35 13.48 6.52
C TYR A 160 -1.84 14.74 5.79
N PHE A 161 -1.33 14.57 4.56
CA PHE A 161 -0.97 15.70 3.70
C PHE A 161 -2.15 16.64 3.47
N LEU A 162 -3.37 16.11 3.26
CA LEU A 162 -4.56 16.94 3.13
C LEU A 162 -4.93 17.65 4.45
N TYR A 163 -4.83 16.98 5.60
CA TYR A 163 -5.02 17.66 6.90
C TYR A 163 -4.03 18.82 7.07
N GLU A 164 -2.76 18.61 6.73
CA GLU A 164 -1.71 19.63 6.80
C GLU A 164 -1.98 20.77 5.81
N HIS A 165 -2.36 20.45 4.57
CA HIS A 165 -2.67 21.44 3.54
C HIS A 165 -3.82 22.37 3.95
N PHE A 166 -4.89 21.81 4.54
CA PHE A 166 -6.03 22.59 5.05
C PHE A 166 -5.81 23.16 6.45
N ASN A 167 -4.63 22.95 7.05
CA ASN A 167 -4.29 23.36 8.40
C ASN A 167 -5.28 22.82 9.47
N TYR A 168 -5.73 21.58 9.29
CA TYR A 168 -6.56 20.86 10.24
C TYR A 168 -5.69 20.17 11.30
N PRO A 169 -5.75 20.58 12.57
CA PRO A 169 -4.98 19.93 13.62
C PRO A 169 -5.42 18.49 13.79
N TYR A 170 -4.45 17.59 13.93
CA TYR A 170 -4.71 16.16 14.11
C TYR A 170 -3.64 15.50 14.97
N ALA A 171 -4.06 14.43 15.63
CA ALA A 171 -3.23 13.48 16.33
C ALA A 171 -3.16 12.18 15.52
N SER A 172 -1.95 11.67 15.27
CA SER A 172 -1.75 10.36 14.64
C SER A 172 -0.86 9.48 15.51
N GLN A 173 -0.91 8.16 15.27
CA GLN A 173 -0.02 7.24 15.99
C GLN A 173 1.46 7.52 15.71
N ALA A 174 1.79 8.09 14.54
CA ALA A 174 3.15 8.44 14.17
C ALA A 174 3.64 9.68 14.93
N SER A 175 2.78 10.66 15.19
CA SER A 175 3.17 11.90 15.89
C SER A 175 3.19 11.76 17.41
N ILE A 176 2.27 10.99 18.00
CA ILE A 176 2.07 10.97 19.47
C ILE A 176 2.39 9.61 20.11
N GLY A 177 2.68 8.59 19.29
CA GLY A 177 3.12 7.28 19.73
C GLY A 177 1.97 6.33 20.12
N LYS A 178 2.20 5.03 19.90
CA LYS A 178 1.20 3.96 20.10
C LYS A 178 0.73 3.80 21.54
N LYS A 179 1.58 4.15 22.52
CA LYS A 179 1.27 4.03 23.95
C LYS A 179 0.11 4.96 24.33
N THR A 180 0.18 6.21 23.89
CA THR A 180 -0.86 7.21 24.17
C THR A 180 -2.22 6.80 23.63
N PHE A 181 -2.29 6.24 22.42
CA PHE A 181 -3.54 5.69 21.89
C PHE A 181 -4.07 4.52 22.72
N SER A 182 -3.18 3.61 23.14
CA SER A 182 -3.55 2.46 23.96
C SER A 182 -4.09 2.90 25.33
N ASP A 183 -3.49 3.92 25.94
CA ASP A 183 -3.92 4.48 27.23
C ASP A 183 -5.30 5.16 27.14
N LEU A 184 -5.69 5.65 25.95
CA LEU A 184 -7.04 6.16 25.64
C LEU A 184 -8.08 5.05 25.37
N GLY A 185 -7.65 3.80 25.41
CA GLY A 185 -8.43 2.64 25.00
C GLY A 185 -8.50 2.44 23.49
N LEU A 186 -7.86 3.29 22.68
CA LEU A 186 -7.92 3.23 21.22
C LEU A 186 -6.92 2.22 20.67
N GLY A 187 -7.39 1.45 19.69
CA GLY A 187 -6.64 0.34 19.11
C GLY A 187 -5.81 0.77 17.93
N LYS A 188 -5.09 -0.20 17.36
CA LYS A 188 -4.25 0.01 16.17
C LYS A 188 -5.04 0.41 14.92
N VAL A 189 -6.36 0.24 14.93
CA VAL A 189 -7.25 0.55 13.80
C VAL A 189 -7.47 2.05 13.65
N VAL A 190 -7.29 2.85 14.72
CA VAL A 190 -7.45 4.30 14.65
C VAL A 190 -6.19 4.96 14.11
N ASP A 191 -6.34 5.67 13.01
CA ASP A 191 -5.24 6.34 12.29
C ASP A 191 -5.15 7.83 12.63
N SER A 192 -6.28 8.50 12.89
CA SER A 192 -6.31 9.93 13.23
C SER A 192 -7.36 10.28 14.29
N ILE A 193 -7.09 11.34 15.04
CA ILE A 193 -8.03 12.01 15.95
C ILE A 193 -7.94 13.52 15.70
N LEU A 194 -9.05 14.19 15.46
CA LEU A 194 -9.12 15.64 15.24
C LEU A 194 -10.05 16.31 16.27
N PRO A 195 -9.71 17.51 16.78
CA PRO A 195 -8.48 18.25 16.53
C PRO A 195 -7.25 17.70 17.29
N SER A 196 -7.47 17.06 18.43
CA SER A 196 -6.39 16.60 19.32
C SER A 196 -6.87 15.52 20.28
N ILE A 197 -5.92 14.86 20.95
CA ILE A 197 -6.20 13.91 22.04
C ILE A 197 -6.84 14.60 23.23
N ASP A 198 -6.44 15.83 23.55
CA ASP A 198 -7.01 16.58 24.66
C ASP A 198 -8.48 16.90 24.42
N ALA A 199 -8.82 17.30 23.20
CA ALA A 199 -10.21 17.48 22.77
C ALA A 199 -11.00 16.15 22.88
N PHE A 200 -10.40 15.04 22.47
CA PHE A 200 -11.03 13.72 22.57
C PHE A 200 -11.30 13.31 24.03
N ASN A 201 -10.36 13.59 24.94
CA ASN A 201 -10.54 13.35 26.37
C ASN A 201 -11.62 14.22 27.01
N GLN A 202 -11.73 15.48 26.57
CA GLN A 202 -12.75 16.39 27.07
C GLN A 202 -14.15 16.04 26.54
N ARG A 203 -14.29 15.79 25.23
CA ARG A 203 -15.61 15.61 24.60
C ARG A 203 -15.56 14.83 23.30
N ARG A 204 -15.60 13.49 23.41
CA ARG A 204 -15.51 12.53 22.29
C ARG A 204 -16.50 12.78 21.16
N ASP A 205 -17.74 13.17 21.46
CA ASP A 205 -18.80 13.45 20.46
C ASP A 205 -18.60 14.75 19.67
N LYS A 206 -17.57 15.56 20.01
CA LYS A 206 -17.14 16.71 19.19
C LYS A 206 -15.77 16.53 18.61
N THR A 207 -15.30 15.30 18.52
CA THR A 207 -14.05 14.98 17.82
C THR A 207 -14.33 14.07 16.65
N ILE A 208 -13.38 14.03 15.71
CA ILE A 208 -13.42 13.12 14.58
C ILE A 208 -12.37 12.05 14.81
N VAL A 209 -12.78 10.80 14.79
CA VAL A 209 -11.89 9.64 14.86
C VAL A 209 -11.87 9.00 13.49
N GLY A 210 -10.71 8.99 12.85
CA GLY A 210 -10.52 8.48 11.50
C GLY A 210 -9.81 7.14 11.48
N THR A 211 -10.25 6.24 10.61
CA THR A 211 -9.55 5.03 10.20
C THR A 211 -9.54 4.94 8.67
N MET A 212 -8.45 4.45 8.09
CA MET A 212 -8.17 4.55 6.67
C MET A 212 -7.90 3.15 6.10
N LYS A 213 -8.72 2.73 5.11
CA LYS A 213 -8.53 1.45 4.43
C LYS A 213 -8.69 1.64 2.92
N THR A 214 -7.69 1.24 2.14
CA THR A 214 -7.76 1.32 0.68
C THR A 214 -8.89 0.47 0.09
N THR A 215 -9.05 -0.76 0.61
CA THR A 215 -10.14 -1.68 0.27
C THR A 215 -10.72 -2.27 1.54
N LEU A 216 -12.03 -2.45 1.61
CA LEU A 216 -12.71 -2.89 2.82
C LEU A 216 -12.77 -4.41 2.92
N ARG A 217 -13.26 -5.09 1.87
CA ARG A 217 -13.56 -6.53 1.88
C ARG A 217 -14.32 -6.95 3.14
N GLU A 218 -13.82 -7.90 3.94
CA GLU A 218 -14.29 -8.28 5.28
C GLU A 218 -13.64 -7.47 6.41
N ARG A 219 -12.49 -6.82 6.14
CA ARG A 219 -11.64 -6.13 7.14
C ARG A 219 -12.27 -4.88 7.76
N TRP A 220 -13.44 -4.44 7.30
CA TRP A 220 -14.21 -3.40 7.98
C TRP A 220 -14.78 -3.90 9.32
N GLN A 221 -14.90 -5.22 9.52
CA GLN A 221 -15.34 -5.81 10.79
C GLN A 221 -14.36 -5.47 11.94
N GLU A 222 -13.07 -5.32 11.64
CA GLU A 222 -12.06 -4.84 12.59
C GLU A 222 -12.43 -3.45 13.15
N VAL A 223 -13.10 -2.61 12.35
CA VAL A 223 -13.56 -1.28 12.75
C VAL A 223 -14.77 -1.37 13.67
N VAL A 224 -15.67 -2.32 13.42
CA VAL A 224 -16.84 -2.58 14.30
C VAL A 224 -16.36 -3.00 15.69
N GLU A 225 -15.39 -3.91 15.75
CA GLU A 225 -14.78 -4.34 17.01
C GLU A 225 -14.14 -3.16 17.75
N GLU A 226 -13.46 -2.27 17.01
CA GLU A 226 -12.84 -1.08 17.59
C GLU A 226 -13.86 -0.09 18.16
N VAL A 227 -14.95 0.20 17.45
CA VAL A 227 -16.03 1.09 17.93
C VAL A 227 -16.64 0.55 19.21
N ALA A 228 -16.94 -0.75 19.25
CA ALA A 228 -17.51 -1.40 20.43
C ALA A 228 -16.55 -1.41 21.62
N ARG A 229 -15.27 -1.75 21.38
CA ARG A 229 -14.24 -1.86 22.43
C ARG A 229 -13.90 -0.50 23.04
N SER A 230 -13.86 0.56 22.23
CA SER A 230 -13.44 1.90 22.63
C SER A 230 -14.61 2.83 23.01
N ASN A 231 -15.85 2.32 22.92
CA ASN A 231 -17.09 3.07 23.15
C ASN A 231 -17.11 4.41 22.39
N LEU A 232 -16.79 4.35 21.10
CA LEU A 232 -16.75 5.53 20.23
C LEU A 232 -18.18 5.93 19.82
N PRO A 233 -18.54 7.22 19.91
CA PRO A 233 -19.85 7.69 19.42
C PRO A 233 -20.05 7.38 17.94
N ASN A 234 -19.00 7.59 17.14
CA ASN A 234 -18.88 7.16 15.76
C ASN A 234 -17.39 7.09 15.37
N ILE A 235 -17.13 6.51 14.19
CA ILE A 235 -15.82 6.53 13.56
C ILE A 235 -15.98 6.79 12.06
N HIS A 236 -15.09 7.60 11.49
CA HIS A 236 -15.01 7.84 10.05
C HIS A 236 -14.10 6.80 9.42
N LEU A 237 -14.67 5.93 8.60
CA LEU A 237 -13.93 4.96 7.79
C LEU A 237 -13.71 5.53 6.40
N LEU A 238 -12.49 6.03 6.16
CA LEU A 238 -12.06 6.59 4.88
C LEU A 238 -11.61 5.46 3.96
N THR A 239 -12.12 5.46 2.73
CA THR A 239 -11.79 4.44 1.75
C THR A 239 -11.88 4.93 0.31
N VAL A 240 -11.03 4.33 -0.54
CA VAL A 240 -11.06 4.49 -1.99
C VAL A 240 -11.63 3.25 -2.69
N ASP A 241 -12.26 2.35 -1.93
CA ASP A 241 -12.90 1.15 -2.46
C ASP A 241 -14.11 1.51 -3.32
N GLU A 242 -14.06 1.12 -4.58
CA GLU A 242 -15.16 1.33 -5.53
C GLU A 242 -16.24 0.26 -5.42
N SER A 243 -15.97 -0.86 -4.75
CA SER A 243 -16.79 -2.08 -4.79
C SER A 243 -17.66 -2.30 -3.54
N ILE A 244 -18.20 -1.21 -2.99
CA ILE A 244 -18.99 -1.24 -1.77
C ILE A 244 -20.46 -1.48 -2.10
N ALA A 245 -21.00 -2.63 -1.68
CA ALA A 245 -22.43 -2.92 -1.78
C ALA A 245 -23.24 -2.11 -0.76
N ALA A 246 -24.44 -1.66 -1.14
CA ALA A 246 -25.33 -0.87 -0.28
C ALA A 246 -25.70 -1.59 1.03
N SER A 247 -25.90 -2.91 0.98
CA SER A 247 -26.15 -3.74 2.17
C SER A 247 -25.00 -3.69 3.18
N LYS A 248 -23.75 -3.68 2.70
CA LYS A 248 -22.56 -3.58 3.54
C LYS A 248 -22.43 -2.18 4.15
N ALA A 249 -22.67 -1.13 3.36
CA ALA A 249 -22.68 0.24 3.87
C ALA A 249 -23.76 0.46 4.95
N GLU A 250 -24.93 -0.19 4.80
CA GLU A 250 -25.98 -0.16 5.82
C GLU A 250 -25.57 -0.87 7.13
N GLN A 251 -24.87 -2.00 7.02
CA GLN A 251 -24.33 -2.67 8.20
C GLN A 251 -23.32 -1.79 8.94
N MET A 252 -22.41 -1.14 8.21
CA MET A 252 -21.47 -0.18 8.78
C MET A 252 -22.20 0.95 9.53
N ALA A 253 -23.25 1.50 8.93
CA ALA A 253 -24.06 2.55 9.56
C ALA A 253 -24.70 2.10 10.90
N LYS A 254 -25.18 0.85 10.98
CA LYS A 254 -25.73 0.25 12.22
C LYS A 254 -24.69 0.12 13.33
N HIS A 255 -23.41 0.15 12.99
CA HIS A 255 -22.28 0.08 13.92
C HIS A 255 -21.59 1.45 14.13
N ASN A 256 -22.32 2.56 13.92
CA ASN A 256 -21.82 3.93 14.08
C ASN A 256 -20.57 4.25 13.24
N ILE A 257 -20.43 3.60 12.08
CA ILE A 257 -19.37 3.92 11.12
C ILE A 257 -19.96 4.91 10.11
N VAL A 258 -19.34 6.10 10.03
CA VAL A 258 -19.54 7.06 8.95
C VAL A 258 -18.57 6.69 7.84
N LEU A 259 -19.09 6.30 6.68
CA LEU A 259 -18.26 5.87 5.57
C LEU A 259 -17.89 7.08 4.71
N VAL A 260 -16.60 7.34 4.57
CA VAL A 260 -16.06 8.41 3.69
C VAL A 260 -15.50 7.75 2.44
N VAL A 261 -16.15 8.00 1.30
CA VAL A 261 -15.86 7.34 0.03
C VAL A 261 -15.48 8.34 -1.05
N ARG A 262 -15.14 7.83 -2.23
CA ARG A 262 -15.03 8.65 -3.42
C ARG A 262 -16.40 9.20 -3.84
N ASN A 263 -16.41 10.39 -4.41
CA ASN A 263 -17.61 11.06 -4.89
C ASN A 263 -18.45 10.19 -5.88
N ASP A 264 -17.80 9.47 -6.80
CA ASP A 264 -18.46 8.54 -7.73
C ASP A 264 -19.14 7.35 -7.04
N VAL A 265 -18.63 6.92 -5.88
CA VAL A 265 -19.28 5.88 -5.05
C VAL A 265 -20.45 6.47 -4.27
N LYS A 266 -20.27 7.68 -3.70
CA LYS A 266 -21.32 8.38 -2.95
C LYS A 266 -22.54 8.68 -3.82
N ASN A 267 -22.34 9.06 -5.08
CA ASN A 267 -23.41 9.48 -5.98
C ASN A 267 -24.19 8.34 -6.65
N ARG A 268 -23.89 7.07 -6.35
CA ARG A 268 -24.69 5.94 -6.83
C ARG A 268 -26.10 6.03 -6.25
N ASP A 269 -27.10 5.60 -7.01
CA ASP A 269 -28.51 5.71 -6.63
C ASP A 269 -28.80 5.04 -5.28
N GLU A 270 -28.17 3.90 -5.00
CA GLU A 270 -28.33 3.17 -3.75
C GLU A 270 -27.57 3.76 -2.54
N MET A 271 -26.74 4.80 -2.75
CA MET A 271 -25.86 5.41 -1.74
C MET A 271 -26.14 6.90 -1.48
N LYS A 272 -26.58 7.65 -2.49
CA LYS A 272 -26.64 9.13 -2.46
C LYS A 272 -27.48 9.70 -1.31
N ASP A 273 -28.61 9.06 -1.00
CA ASP A 273 -29.53 9.55 0.04
C ASP A 273 -29.14 9.09 1.47
N ARG A 274 -28.12 8.24 1.60
CA ARG A 274 -27.67 7.72 2.91
C ARG A 274 -26.77 8.73 3.61
N ARG A 275 -27.23 9.27 4.74
CA ARG A 275 -26.48 10.26 5.54
C ARG A 275 -25.22 9.72 6.23
N SER A 276 -25.17 8.41 6.47
CA SER A 276 -24.00 7.73 7.04
C SER A 276 -22.88 7.49 6.03
N ILE A 277 -23.05 7.96 4.78
CA ILE A 277 -22.06 7.86 3.71
C ILE A 277 -21.86 9.28 3.19
N ILE A 278 -20.61 9.72 3.15
CA ILE A 278 -20.19 11.03 2.63
C ILE A 278 -19.04 10.83 1.66
N ASP A 279 -18.81 11.81 0.79
CA ASP A 279 -17.62 11.83 -0.05
C ASP A 279 -16.45 12.56 0.63
N PHE A 280 -15.26 12.45 0.04
CA PHE A 280 -14.08 13.15 0.54
C PHE A 280 -14.25 14.67 0.52
N GLU A 281 -14.93 15.22 -0.49
CA GLU A 281 -15.25 16.64 -0.57
C GLU A 281 -16.07 17.09 0.64
N THR A 282 -17.18 16.43 0.94
CA THR A 282 -18.01 16.72 2.12
C THR A 282 -17.21 16.58 3.41
N TYR A 283 -16.40 15.53 3.52
CA TYR A 283 -15.58 15.31 4.71
C TYR A 283 -14.59 16.46 4.94
N PHE A 284 -13.78 16.79 3.94
CA PHE A 284 -12.71 17.80 4.07
C PHE A 284 -13.21 19.25 4.04
N LEU A 285 -14.25 19.55 3.26
CA LEU A 285 -14.69 20.92 3.02
C LEU A 285 -15.88 21.35 3.87
N ASN A 286 -16.58 20.40 4.51
CA ASN A 286 -17.74 20.69 5.36
C ASN A 286 -17.58 20.11 6.76
N GLU A 287 -17.47 18.79 6.89
CA GLU A 287 -17.59 18.12 8.20
C GLU A 287 -16.41 18.40 9.14
N LEU A 288 -15.17 18.33 8.63
CA LEU A 288 -13.98 18.70 9.40
C LEU A 288 -14.06 20.16 9.87
N PRO A 289 -14.23 21.18 9.00
CA PRO A 289 -14.39 22.58 9.43
C PRO A 289 -15.47 22.79 10.49
N GLU A 290 -16.67 22.23 10.30
CA GLU A 290 -17.78 22.41 11.25
C GLU A 290 -17.46 21.82 12.63
N THR A 291 -16.77 20.68 12.68
CA THR A 291 -16.35 20.08 13.94
C THR A 291 -15.24 20.88 14.61
N LEU A 292 -14.28 21.38 13.83
CA LEU A 292 -13.16 22.17 14.34
C LEU A 292 -13.59 23.55 14.88
N LYS A 293 -14.63 24.16 14.30
CA LYS A 293 -15.23 25.41 14.81
C LYS A 293 -15.67 25.32 16.27
N PHE A 294 -16.09 24.14 16.74
CA PHE A 294 -16.48 23.96 18.14
C PHE A 294 -15.32 24.17 19.13
N TRP A 295 -14.08 23.92 18.68
CA TRP A 295 -12.86 24.00 19.51
C TRP A 295 -12.05 25.28 19.28
N SER A 296 -12.51 26.16 18.37
CA SER A 296 -11.84 27.41 18.01
C SER A 296 -12.29 28.57 18.89
#